data_AF-A0A967FD53-F1
#
_entry.id   AF-A0A967FD53-F1
#
_cell.length_a   1.000
_cell.length_b   1.000
_cell.length_c   1.000
_cell.angle_alpha   90.00
_cell.angle_beta   90.00
_cell.angle_gamma   90.00
#
_symmetry.space_group_name_H-M   'P 1'
#
loop_
_entity.id
_entity.type
_entity.pdbx_description
1 polymer ?
#
loop_
_entity_poly.entity_id
_entity_poly.type
_entity_poly.pdbx_seq_one_letter_code
_entity_poly.pdbx_strand_id
1 'polypeptide(L)'
;MRFYTHRKIALRHYFILVVLLTCTVTDTVAQQEECHYYDGGSTIDVLVLYTEAARLDNSSNDIHAYIQANVDFMNNILTNSHAYPRIRVVYKLEVVYDESDCIKADCTILRILDRSDGYLDEVHVLRDLNLADIVVLYVRCVNCGGVAACQHGDQYILDPNGGFTVVASDWELDGLWGTVHEVGHIMGCGHNRDADYNSPGYPINCRSWSYSYGYDFIGDSGQWNTTIMSYGPTLCGAIVGGTPCKLWDPNACPDCNHLYPKPFIIPYFSNPDVYFDGRPTGLPEGDPNEADSVHTININASMVANYRQSSESRWVDFAYTGTDEHGCYEHPYNTLIKGVNGVPEDGFLIFKAGSSLWTGTIEKRITLDAHDGTVRIGG
;
A
#
# COMPACT_ATOMS: atom_id res chain seq x y z
N MET A 1 5.59 43.78 -54.92
CA MET A 1 4.13 43.72 -54.73
C MET A 1 3.87 42.92 -53.45
N ARG A 2 3.19 43.57 -52.49
CA ARG A 2 2.59 43.06 -51.24
C ARG A 2 1.65 41.85 -51.49
N PHE A 3 1.24 40.96 -50.58
CA PHE A 3 1.28 40.82 -49.10
C PHE A 3 1.08 39.33 -48.71
N TYR A 4 1.51 38.98 -47.49
CA TYR A 4 1.24 37.73 -46.76
C TYR A 4 -0.19 37.66 -46.17
N THR A 5 -0.76 36.45 -46.10
CA THR A 5 -1.68 35.93 -45.06
C THR A 5 -1.44 34.40 -45.05
N HIS A 6 -1.30 33.66 -43.94
CA HIS A 6 -2.08 33.59 -42.71
C HIS A 6 -1.23 33.17 -41.50
N ARG A 7 -1.77 33.52 -40.33
CA ARG A 7 -1.31 33.22 -38.95
C ARG A 7 -0.77 31.79 -38.77
N LYS A 8 0.46 31.67 -38.27
CA LYS A 8 0.88 30.49 -37.51
C LYS A 8 0.55 30.73 -36.03
N ILE A 9 -0.37 29.92 -35.52
CA ILE A 9 -0.57 29.73 -34.09
C ILE A 9 0.71 29.06 -33.57
N ALA A 10 1.32 29.64 -32.54
CA ALA A 10 2.50 29.08 -31.90
C ALA A 10 2.08 27.85 -31.08
N LEU A 11 2.28 26.65 -31.63
CA LEU A 11 2.42 25.45 -30.81
C LEU A 11 3.81 25.49 -30.16
N ARG A 12 3.87 25.89 -28.89
CA ARG A 12 5.02 25.61 -28.03
C ARG A 12 5.08 24.10 -27.84
N HIS A 13 5.85 23.43 -28.69
CA HIS A 13 6.31 22.08 -28.40
C HIS A 13 7.31 22.21 -27.25
N TYR A 14 6.90 21.84 -26.05
CA TYR A 14 7.84 21.50 -25.00
C TYR A 14 8.49 20.18 -25.41
N PHE A 15 9.63 20.27 -26.09
CA PHE A 15 10.56 19.15 -26.13
C PHE A 15 11.08 18.96 -24.71
N ILE A 16 10.45 18.06 -23.95
CA ILE A 16 11.11 17.46 -22.79
C ILE A 16 12.24 16.63 -23.39
N LEU A 17 13.45 17.15 -23.33
CA LEU A 17 14.65 16.36 -23.53
C LEU A 17 14.71 15.40 -22.33
N VAL A 18 14.05 14.25 -22.47
CA VAL A 18 14.38 13.08 -21.67
C VAL A 18 15.80 12.73 -22.10
N VAL A 19 16.78 13.19 -21.33
CA VAL A 19 18.11 12.63 -21.40
C VAL A 19 17.93 11.21 -20.90
N LEU A 20 17.64 10.29 -21.83
CA LEU A 20 17.93 8.88 -21.68
C LEU A 20 19.44 8.81 -21.53
N LEU A 21 19.93 9.00 -20.29
CA LEU A 21 21.12 8.29 -19.88
C LEU A 21 20.75 6.82 -20.05
N THR A 22 21.14 6.23 -21.17
CA THR A 22 21.31 4.79 -21.25
C THR A 22 22.44 4.46 -20.28
N CYS A 23 22.13 4.41 -18.98
CA CYS A 23 22.91 3.60 -18.09
C CYS A 23 22.60 2.19 -18.55
N THR A 24 23.54 1.61 -19.31
CA THR A 24 23.60 0.16 -19.45
C THR A 24 23.87 -0.36 -18.04
N VAL A 25 22.81 -0.54 -17.26
CA VAL A 25 22.81 -1.48 -16.15
C VAL A 25 22.88 -2.81 -16.87
N THR A 26 24.09 -3.32 -17.05
CA THR A 26 24.25 -4.75 -17.30
C THR A 26 23.47 -5.43 -16.18
N ASP A 27 22.45 -6.20 -16.53
CA ASP A 27 21.75 -7.10 -15.63
C ASP A 27 22.77 -7.92 -14.85
N THR A 28 23.11 -7.45 -13.65
CA THR A 28 23.70 -8.24 -12.60
C THR A 28 22.58 -8.60 -11.63
N VAL A 29 21.56 -9.30 -12.14
CA VAL A 29 20.52 -9.98 -11.33
C VAL A 29 21.13 -11.12 -10.48
N ALA A 30 22.46 -11.28 -10.47
CA ALA A 30 23.17 -12.30 -9.72
C ALA A 30 24.20 -11.75 -8.69
N GLN A 31 24.11 -10.48 -8.29
CA GLN A 31 25.05 -9.92 -7.29
C GLN A 31 24.39 -9.14 -6.13
N GLN A 32 23.06 -9.07 -6.09
CA GLN A 32 22.33 -8.44 -4.99
C GLN A 32 22.01 -9.41 -3.84
N GLU A 33 22.34 -10.70 -3.97
CA GLU A 33 22.04 -11.75 -2.98
C GLU A 33 23.01 -11.83 -1.80
N GLU A 34 24.11 -11.06 -1.75
CA GLU A 34 25.04 -11.12 -0.60
C GLU A 34 24.70 -10.15 0.53
N CYS A 35 23.84 -9.15 0.32
CA CYS A 35 23.65 -8.08 1.30
C CYS A 35 22.21 -7.59 1.37
N HIS A 36 21.49 -7.99 2.42
CA HIS A 36 20.09 -7.63 2.67
C HIS A 36 19.97 -6.53 3.73
N TYR A 37 19.35 -5.41 3.34
CA TYR A 37 18.92 -4.36 4.24
C TYR A 37 17.45 -4.56 4.56
N TYR A 38 17.18 -4.99 5.79
CA TYR A 38 15.83 -5.33 6.24
C TYR A 38 15.10 -4.13 6.83
N ASP A 39 13.81 -4.02 6.56
CA ASP A 39 12.89 -3.19 7.32
C ASP A 39 12.19 -4.03 8.42
N GLY A 40 12.01 -3.45 9.61
CA GLY A 40 11.28 -4.08 10.72
C GLY A 40 9.75 -4.09 10.53
N GLY A 41 9.24 -3.50 9.44
CA GLY A 41 7.82 -3.36 9.13
C GLY A 41 7.17 -2.11 9.72
N SER A 42 7.93 -1.25 10.40
CA SER A 42 7.37 -0.02 11.00
C SER A 42 7.02 1.02 9.95
N THR A 43 7.67 0.97 8.79
CA THR A 43 7.42 1.86 7.65
C THR A 43 7.19 1.01 6.42
N ILE A 44 6.20 1.38 5.60
CA ILE A 44 5.96 0.82 4.26
C ILE A 44 6.18 1.93 3.25
N ASP A 45 7.14 1.73 2.35
CA ASP A 45 7.52 2.73 1.36
C ASP A 45 6.65 2.65 0.11
N VAL A 46 6.06 3.78 -0.26
CA VAL A 46 5.09 3.87 -1.35
C VAL A 46 5.57 4.81 -2.44
N LEU A 47 5.63 4.30 -3.66
CA LEU A 47 5.74 5.10 -4.87
C LEU A 47 4.33 5.50 -5.31
N VAL A 48 4.09 6.80 -5.43
CA VAL A 48 2.80 7.32 -5.88
C VAL A 48 2.90 7.85 -7.30
N LEU A 49 2.22 7.18 -8.21
CA LEU A 49 2.13 7.60 -9.60
C LEU A 49 0.75 8.18 -9.88
N TYR A 50 0.63 9.02 -10.89
CA TYR A 50 -0.65 9.55 -11.33
C TYR A 50 -0.61 9.88 -12.81
N THR A 51 -1.76 9.76 -13.47
CA THR A 51 -1.91 10.15 -14.88
C THR A 51 -2.21 11.64 -15.01
N GLU A 52 -2.08 12.18 -16.22
CA GLU A 52 -2.54 13.54 -16.52
C GLU A 52 -4.05 13.69 -16.22
N ALA A 53 -4.86 12.69 -16.58
CA ALA A 53 -6.29 12.72 -16.34
C ALA A 53 -6.62 12.77 -14.84
N ALA A 54 -5.95 11.98 -14.01
CA ALA A 54 -6.11 12.01 -12.55
C ALA A 54 -5.69 13.37 -11.95
N ARG A 55 -4.61 13.98 -12.47
CA ARG A 55 -4.20 15.32 -12.05
C ARG A 55 -5.25 16.38 -12.40
N LEU A 56 -5.88 16.27 -13.56
CA LEU A 56 -6.89 17.22 -14.05
C LEU A 56 -8.26 17.08 -13.38
N ASP A 57 -8.60 15.90 -12.88
CA ASP A 57 -9.91 15.63 -12.27
C ASP A 57 -10.00 16.02 -10.79
N ASN A 58 -8.85 16.23 -10.15
CA ASN A 58 -8.81 16.54 -8.73
C ASN A 58 -9.41 17.93 -8.45
N SER A 59 -10.58 17.98 -7.82
CA SER A 59 -11.35 19.21 -7.52
C SER A 59 -10.59 20.29 -6.73
N SER A 60 -9.44 19.96 -6.12
CA SER A 60 -8.52 20.88 -5.44
C SER A 60 -7.52 21.60 -6.37
N ASN A 61 -7.38 21.16 -7.62
CA ASN A 61 -6.33 21.53 -8.58
C ASN A 61 -4.88 21.27 -8.12
N ASP A 62 -4.65 20.53 -7.02
CA ASP A 62 -3.32 20.13 -6.58
C ASP A 62 -3.29 18.63 -6.24
N ILE A 63 -2.88 17.83 -7.22
CA ILE A 63 -2.71 16.38 -7.06
C ILE A 63 -1.73 16.05 -5.92
N HIS A 64 -0.75 16.92 -5.61
CA HIS A 64 0.16 16.68 -4.50
C HIS A 64 -0.50 16.86 -3.14
N ALA A 65 -1.42 17.82 -3.00
CA ALA A 65 -2.22 17.99 -1.79
C ALA A 65 -3.16 16.80 -1.58
N TYR A 66 -3.75 16.28 -2.67
CA TYR A 66 -4.56 15.06 -2.62
C TYR A 66 -3.75 13.83 -2.20
N ILE A 67 -2.55 13.65 -2.76
CA ILE A 67 -1.64 12.56 -2.36
C ILE A 67 -1.31 12.67 -0.88
N GLN A 68 -0.99 13.87 -0.38
CA GLN A 68 -0.69 14.08 1.04
C GLN A 68 -1.91 13.74 1.92
N ALA A 69 -3.10 14.21 1.54
CA ALA A 69 -4.32 13.91 2.28
C ALA A 69 -4.59 12.40 2.36
N ASN A 70 -4.38 11.64 1.28
CA ASN A 70 -4.54 10.18 1.30
C ASN A 70 -3.53 9.50 2.24
N VAL A 71 -2.28 9.96 2.26
CA VAL A 71 -1.24 9.41 3.14
C VAL A 71 -1.55 9.71 4.60
N ASP A 72 -1.96 10.93 4.91
CA ASP A 72 -2.36 11.32 6.26
C ASP A 72 -3.60 10.50 6.70
N PHE A 73 -4.55 10.29 5.80
CA PHE A 73 -5.75 9.49 6.05
C PHE A 73 -5.41 8.02 6.31
N MET A 74 -4.56 7.40 5.49
CA MET A 74 -4.05 6.04 5.70
C MET A 74 -3.40 5.89 7.07
N ASN A 75 -2.46 6.80 7.41
CA ASN A 75 -1.74 6.76 8.68
C ASN A 75 -2.66 7.01 9.88
N ASN A 76 -3.68 7.86 9.74
CA ASN A 76 -4.70 8.07 10.76
C ASN A 76 -5.54 6.79 10.98
N ILE A 77 -5.98 6.11 9.92
CA ILE A 77 -6.73 4.86 10.04
C ILE A 77 -5.88 3.77 10.69
N LEU A 78 -4.63 3.59 10.27
CA LEU A 78 -3.71 2.63 10.88
C LEU A 78 -3.53 2.93 12.38
N THR A 79 -3.32 4.20 12.74
CA THR A 79 -3.20 4.63 14.14
C THR A 79 -4.48 4.36 14.93
N ASN A 80 -5.64 4.77 14.41
CA ASN A 80 -6.94 4.58 15.05
C ASN A 80 -7.26 3.11 15.28
N SER A 81 -6.78 2.24 14.39
CA SER A 81 -7.02 0.79 14.46
C SER A 81 -5.98 0.05 15.31
N HIS A 82 -5.00 0.74 15.89
CA HIS A 82 -3.85 0.13 16.58
C HIS A 82 -2.98 -0.77 15.69
N ALA A 83 -2.94 -0.50 14.39
CA ALA A 83 -1.93 -1.08 13.50
C ALA A 83 -0.60 -0.31 13.65
N TYR A 84 0.51 -1.03 13.77
CA TYR A 84 1.81 -0.39 13.99
C TYR A 84 2.51 0.19 12.74
N PRO A 85 2.37 -0.34 11.50
CA PRO A 85 3.08 0.21 10.35
C PRO A 85 2.61 1.62 10.01
N ARG A 86 3.49 2.42 9.40
CA ARG A 86 3.17 3.73 8.81
C ARG A 86 3.54 3.76 7.34
N ILE A 87 2.70 4.43 6.56
CA ILE A 87 2.91 4.63 5.13
C ILE A 87 3.78 5.86 4.92
N ARG A 88 4.83 5.72 4.12
CA ARG A 88 5.71 6.82 3.71
C ARG A 88 5.76 6.89 2.19
N VAL A 89 5.50 8.08 1.63
CA VAL A 89 5.69 8.27 0.18
C VAL A 89 7.14 8.64 -0.08
N VAL A 90 7.85 7.74 -0.77
CA VAL A 90 9.27 7.92 -1.09
C VAL A 90 9.47 8.72 -2.37
N TYR A 91 8.53 8.60 -3.31
CA TYR A 91 8.58 9.36 -4.56
C TYR A 91 7.19 9.51 -5.16
N LYS A 92 7.01 10.56 -5.97
CA LYS A 92 5.78 10.77 -6.74
C LYS A 92 6.05 11.36 -8.11
N LEU A 93 5.36 10.85 -9.13
CA LEU A 93 5.59 11.23 -10.52
C LEU A 93 4.32 11.13 -11.38
N GLU A 94 4.17 12.07 -12.31
CA GLU A 94 3.19 11.97 -13.39
C GLU A 94 3.70 11.00 -14.47
N VAL A 95 2.94 9.95 -14.76
CA VAL A 95 3.25 8.99 -15.84
C VAL A 95 2.47 9.31 -17.11
N VAL A 96 3.07 9.03 -18.26
CA VAL A 96 2.42 9.24 -19.56
C VAL A 96 1.62 7.99 -19.89
N TYR A 97 0.32 8.05 -19.65
CA TYR A 97 -0.59 6.93 -19.88
C TYR A 97 -1.93 7.43 -20.41
N ASP A 98 -2.33 6.90 -21.57
CA ASP A 98 -3.63 7.17 -22.17
C ASP A 98 -4.66 6.16 -21.65
N GLU A 99 -5.50 6.64 -20.73
CA GLU A 99 -6.59 5.86 -20.14
C GLU A 99 -7.73 5.57 -21.13
N SER A 100 -7.76 6.18 -22.32
CA SER A 100 -8.85 5.96 -23.27
C SER A 100 -8.89 4.53 -23.82
N ASP A 101 -7.74 3.85 -23.88
CA ASP A 101 -7.67 2.43 -24.25
C ASP A 101 -8.09 1.49 -23.10
N CYS A 102 -8.15 1.99 -21.86
CA CYS A 102 -8.52 1.24 -20.66
C CYS A 102 -8.96 2.20 -19.54
N ILE A 103 -10.27 2.44 -19.46
CA ILE A 103 -10.86 3.41 -18.52
C ILE A 103 -11.22 2.79 -17.16
N LYS A 104 -10.84 1.53 -16.91
CA LYS A 104 -11.15 0.78 -15.68
C LYS A 104 -9.86 0.44 -14.94
N ALA A 105 -9.93 0.44 -13.60
CA ALA A 105 -8.82 0.03 -12.74
C ALA A 105 -8.38 -1.41 -13.06
N ASP A 106 -9.33 -2.35 -13.23
CA ASP A 106 -9.08 -3.78 -13.53
C ASP A 106 -8.23 -4.03 -14.79
N CYS A 107 -8.39 -3.23 -15.86
CA CYS A 107 -7.54 -3.38 -17.03
C CYS A 107 -6.21 -2.61 -16.88
N THR A 108 -6.17 -1.56 -16.06
CA THR A 108 -4.95 -0.77 -15.86
C THR A 108 -3.97 -1.50 -14.96
N ILE A 109 -4.45 -2.21 -13.94
CA ILE A 109 -3.57 -3.03 -13.09
C ILE A 109 -2.91 -4.14 -13.91
N LEU A 110 -3.60 -4.74 -14.89
CA LEU A 110 -2.99 -5.72 -15.79
C LEU A 110 -1.83 -5.12 -16.61
N ARG A 111 -1.95 -3.85 -17.04
CA ARG A 111 -0.87 -3.12 -17.74
C ARG A 111 0.32 -2.83 -16.85
N ILE A 112 0.10 -2.56 -15.56
CA ILE A 112 1.22 -2.41 -14.61
C ILE A 112 1.86 -3.76 -14.28
N LEU A 113 1.09 -4.86 -14.28
CA LEU A 113 1.61 -6.18 -13.93
C LEU A 113 2.42 -6.83 -15.06
N ASP A 114 2.08 -6.59 -16.33
CA ASP A 114 2.94 -6.95 -17.46
C ASP A 114 4.09 -5.94 -17.57
N ARG A 115 5.33 -6.42 -17.67
CA ARG A 115 6.53 -5.57 -17.74
C ARG A 115 6.90 -5.18 -19.18
N SER A 116 6.14 -5.64 -20.16
CA SER A 116 6.54 -5.64 -21.56
C SER A 116 5.38 -5.52 -22.54
N ASP A 117 4.20 -5.10 -22.07
CA ASP A 117 3.04 -4.92 -22.95
C ASP A 117 3.06 -3.57 -23.68
N GLY A 118 4.03 -2.70 -23.35
CA GLY A 118 4.21 -1.38 -23.93
C GLY A 118 3.46 -0.28 -23.20
N TYR A 119 2.81 -0.58 -22.07
CA TYR A 119 2.09 0.36 -21.23
C TYR A 119 2.68 0.37 -19.82
N LEU A 120 3.04 1.54 -19.29
CA LEU A 120 3.49 1.69 -17.90
C LEU A 120 4.70 0.80 -17.52
N ASP A 121 5.46 0.29 -18.49
CA ASP A 121 6.64 -0.56 -18.26
C ASP A 121 7.67 0.14 -17.36
N GLU A 122 7.76 1.48 -17.43
CA GLU A 122 8.67 2.29 -16.61
C GLU A 122 8.36 2.23 -15.11
N VAL A 123 7.15 1.82 -14.72
CA VAL A 123 6.71 1.78 -13.32
C VAL A 123 7.59 0.85 -12.49
N HIS A 124 8.01 -0.28 -13.05
CA HIS A 124 8.91 -1.22 -12.35
C HIS A 124 10.28 -0.60 -12.10
N VAL A 125 10.83 0.10 -13.09
CA VAL A 125 12.11 0.81 -12.97
C VAL A 125 12.02 1.92 -11.92
N LEU A 126 10.92 2.67 -11.91
CA LEU A 126 10.67 3.71 -10.90
C LEU A 126 10.52 3.11 -9.50
N ARG A 127 9.82 1.98 -9.36
CA ARG A 127 9.65 1.28 -8.07
C ARG A 127 11.01 0.81 -7.53
N ASP A 128 11.83 0.21 -8.39
CA ASP A 128 13.16 -0.29 -8.02
C ASP A 128 14.13 0.85 -7.68
N LEU A 129 14.13 1.92 -8.47
CA LEU A 129 15.01 3.08 -8.26
C LEU A 129 14.72 3.81 -6.94
N ASN A 130 13.45 3.85 -6.53
CA ASN A 130 13.03 4.53 -5.31
C ASN A 130 12.85 3.57 -4.13
N LEU A 131 13.23 2.29 -4.28
CA LEU A 131 13.11 1.25 -3.24
C LEU A 131 11.71 1.17 -2.63
N ALA A 132 10.67 1.36 -3.45
CA ALA A 132 9.30 1.38 -2.97
C ALA A 132 8.71 -0.03 -2.83
N ASP A 133 8.17 -0.32 -1.65
CA ASP A 133 7.47 -1.56 -1.37
C ASP A 133 6.17 -1.68 -2.13
N ILE A 134 5.38 -0.61 -2.20
CA ILE A 134 4.07 -0.58 -2.88
C ILE A 134 4.05 0.52 -3.92
N VAL A 135 3.37 0.29 -5.04
CA VAL A 135 3.02 1.32 -6.02
C VAL A 135 1.53 1.61 -5.95
N VAL A 136 1.19 2.88 -5.80
CA VAL A 136 -0.18 3.38 -5.95
C VAL A 136 -0.24 4.22 -7.22
N LEU A 137 -0.98 3.78 -8.24
CA LEU A 137 -1.27 4.58 -9.42
C LEU A 137 -2.66 5.21 -9.32
N TYR A 138 -2.72 6.54 -9.30
CA TYR A 138 -3.97 7.27 -9.46
C TYR A 138 -4.33 7.45 -10.94
N VAL A 139 -5.54 7.02 -11.29
CA VAL A 139 -6.14 7.20 -12.62
C VAL A 139 -7.45 7.97 -12.52
N ARG A 140 -7.97 8.48 -13.62
CA ARG A 140 -9.36 8.87 -13.68
C ARG A 140 -10.20 7.68 -14.13
N CYS A 141 -11.22 7.32 -13.36
CA CYS A 141 -12.05 6.17 -13.70
C CYS A 141 -13.54 6.45 -13.52
N VAL A 142 -14.25 6.44 -14.64
CA VAL A 142 -15.71 6.54 -14.60
C VAL A 142 -16.30 5.25 -14.04
N ASN A 143 -16.91 5.31 -12.85
CA ASN A 143 -17.55 4.19 -12.15
C ASN A 143 -16.58 3.03 -11.83
N CYS A 144 -15.42 3.27 -11.23
CA CYS A 144 -14.66 2.22 -10.53
C CYS A 144 -13.88 2.78 -9.34
N GLY A 145 -13.66 1.94 -8.32
CA GLY A 145 -13.03 2.34 -7.06
C GLY A 145 -11.52 2.19 -7.15
N GLY A 146 -11.00 1.09 -6.65
CA GLY A 146 -9.62 0.68 -6.88
C GLY A 146 -9.54 -0.81 -7.19
N VAL A 147 -8.31 -1.25 -7.44
CA VAL A 147 -7.97 -2.66 -7.55
C VAL A 147 -6.54 -2.86 -7.05
N ALA A 148 -6.31 -3.99 -6.38
CA ALA A 148 -5.00 -4.49 -5.99
C ALA A 148 -4.62 -5.71 -6.84
N ALA A 149 -3.34 -5.91 -7.10
CA ALA A 149 -2.87 -6.99 -7.98
C ALA A 149 -3.38 -8.39 -7.58
N CYS A 150 -3.50 -8.67 -6.28
CA CYS A 150 -4.02 -9.91 -5.72
C CYS A 150 -5.46 -10.25 -6.12
N GLN A 151 -6.25 -9.29 -6.60
CA GLN A 151 -7.57 -9.56 -7.17
C GLN A 151 -7.51 -10.18 -8.57
N HIS A 152 -6.33 -10.19 -9.21
CA HIS A 152 -6.07 -10.84 -10.50
C HIS A 152 -5.33 -12.18 -10.38
N GLY A 153 -5.06 -12.65 -9.16
CA GLY A 153 -4.52 -13.99 -8.94
C GLY A 153 -3.86 -14.17 -7.58
N ASP A 154 -4.03 -15.36 -7.01
CA ASP A 154 -3.49 -15.72 -5.70
C ASP A 154 -1.95 -15.65 -5.66
N GLN A 155 -1.27 -15.76 -6.81
CA GLN A 155 0.19 -15.60 -6.90
C GLN A 155 0.70 -14.21 -6.51
N TYR A 156 -0.18 -13.21 -6.40
CA TYR A 156 0.17 -11.85 -5.99
C TYR A 156 -0.12 -11.57 -4.51
N ILE A 157 -0.70 -12.53 -3.77
CA ILE A 157 -0.98 -12.37 -2.35
C ILE A 157 0.32 -12.45 -1.58
N LEU A 158 0.65 -11.37 -0.87
CA LEU A 158 1.87 -11.28 -0.06
C LEU A 158 3.16 -11.58 -0.87
N ASP A 159 3.14 -11.28 -2.16
CA ASP A 159 4.25 -11.45 -3.09
C ASP A 159 4.79 -10.08 -3.56
N PRO A 160 6.13 -9.90 -3.67
CA PRO A 160 6.72 -8.66 -4.16
C PRO A 160 6.25 -8.23 -5.56
N ASN A 161 5.90 -9.18 -6.43
CA ASN A 161 5.33 -8.90 -7.76
C ASN A 161 3.87 -8.44 -7.69
N GLY A 162 3.21 -8.62 -6.54
CA GLY A 162 1.86 -8.16 -6.27
C GLY A 162 1.75 -6.76 -5.65
N GLY A 163 2.86 -6.10 -5.33
CA GLY A 163 2.88 -4.78 -4.65
C GLY A 163 2.41 -3.58 -5.49
N PHE A 164 1.28 -3.70 -6.19
CA PHE A 164 0.71 -2.69 -7.09
C PHE A 164 -0.78 -2.52 -6.85
N THR A 165 -1.24 -1.28 -6.82
CA THR A 165 -2.66 -0.91 -6.84
C THR A 165 -2.93 0.24 -7.79
N VAL A 166 -4.12 0.23 -8.40
CA VAL A 166 -4.69 1.33 -9.17
C VAL A 166 -5.90 1.86 -8.42
N VAL A 167 -5.98 3.18 -8.24
CA VAL A 167 -7.04 3.85 -7.48
C VAL A 167 -7.63 4.99 -8.30
N ALA A 168 -8.96 5.09 -8.35
CA ALA A 168 -9.66 6.20 -8.96
C ALA A 168 -9.46 7.50 -8.17
N SER A 169 -9.09 8.57 -8.87
CA SER A 169 -8.92 9.92 -8.31
C SER A 169 -10.24 10.69 -8.16
N ASP A 170 -11.30 10.18 -8.77
CA ASP A 170 -12.62 10.81 -8.93
C ASP A 170 -13.73 10.07 -8.17
N TRP A 171 -13.35 9.33 -7.13
CA TRP A 171 -14.34 8.63 -6.29
C TRP A 171 -15.12 9.62 -5.41
N GLU A 172 -16.08 10.30 -6.03
CA GLU A 172 -16.83 11.46 -5.52
C GLU A 172 -17.83 11.16 -4.39
N LEU A 173 -18.04 9.89 -4.00
CA LEU A 173 -19.18 9.54 -3.14
C LEU A 173 -18.87 9.03 -1.74
N ASP A 174 -17.62 8.89 -1.30
CA ASP A 174 -17.35 8.67 0.12
C ASP A 174 -16.03 9.25 0.67
N GLY A 175 -14.99 9.61 -0.11
CA GLY A 175 -13.76 10.25 0.43
C GLY A 175 -12.45 9.50 0.12
N LEU A 176 -11.41 9.67 0.95
CA LEU A 176 -10.03 9.17 0.77
C LEU A 176 -9.86 7.65 1.04
N TRP A 177 -10.95 6.88 0.99
CA TRP A 177 -11.01 5.48 1.44
C TRP A 177 -10.39 4.51 0.44
N GLY A 178 -10.43 4.82 -0.86
CA GLY A 178 -9.94 3.91 -1.91
C GLY A 178 -8.48 3.50 -1.69
N THR A 179 -7.59 4.47 -1.49
CA THR A 179 -6.15 4.17 -1.34
C THR A 179 -5.86 3.28 -0.14
N VAL A 180 -6.44 3.58 1.01
CA VAL A 180 -6.22 2.77 2.23
C VAL A 180 -6.84 1.37 2.09
N HIS A 181 -7.96 1.23 1.37
CA HIS A 181 -8.59 -0.05 1.09
C HIS A 181 -7.68 -0.93 0.24
N GLU A 182 -7.20 -0.40 -0.88
CA GLU A 182 -6.35 -1.18 -1.79
C GLU A 182 -4.97 -1.48 -1.19
N VAL A 183 -4.39 -0.55 -0.42
CA VAL A 183 -3.16 -0.86 0.35
C VAL A 183 -3.45 -1.94 1.38
N GLY A 184 -4.63 -1.95 2.01
CA GLY A 184 -5.08 -3.03 2.89
C GLY A 184 -5.06 -4.40 2.22
N HIS A 185 -5.46 -4.49 0.95
CA HIS A 185 -5.35 -5.72 0.15
C HIS A 185 -3.90 -6.17 -0.04
N ILE A 186 -2.96 -5.25 -0.30
CA ILE A 186 -1.53 -5.58 -0.39
C ILE A 186 -0.98 -6.10 0.94
N MET A 187 -1.50 -5.60 2.06
CA MET A 187 -1.18 -6.10 3.41
C MET A 187 -1.87 -7.44 3.76
N GLY A 188 -2.66 -7.99 2.84
CA GLY A 188 -3.30 -9.30 2.96
C GLY A 188 -4.70 -9.30 3.58
N CYS A 189 -5.34 -8.12 3.70
CA CYS A 189 -6.72 -7.99 4.15
C CYS A 189 -7.68 -8.30 3.00
N GLY A 190 -8.74 -9.04 3.28
CA GLY A 190 -9.85 -9.26 2.36
C GLY A 190 -11.05 -8.37 2.68
N HIS A 191 -12.06 -8.42 1.80
CA HIS A 191 -13.32 -7.74 2.03
C HIS A 191 -14.06 -8.27 3.27
N ASN A 192 -15.25 -7.76 3.59
CA ASN A 192 -16.16 -8.45 4.52
C ASN A 192 -16.66 -9.78 3.95
N ARG A 193 -17.11 -10.67 4.84
CA ARG A 193 -17.48 -12.05 4.50
C ARG A 193 -18.59 -12.14 3.44
N ASP A 194 -19.54 -11.22 3.45
CA ASP A 194 -20.64 -11.23 2.48
C ASP A 194 -20.24 -10.72 1.08
N ALA A 195 -19.08 -10.07 0.98
CA ALA A 195 -18.45 -9.64 -0.27
C ALA A 195 -17.33 -10.59 -0.72
N ASP A 196 -16.94 -11.56 0.11
CA ASP A 196 -15.94 -12.57 -0.20
C ASP A 196 -16.53 -13.66 -1.12
N TYR A 197 -16.39 -13.44 -2.43
CA TYR A 197 -16.83 -14.39 -3.46
C TYR A 197 -15.97 -15.66 -3.45
N ASN A 198 -16.28 -16.61 -2.58
CA ASN A 198 -15.68 -17.94 -2.59
C ASN A 198 -16.37 -18.83 -3.63
N SER A 199 -16.16 -18.56 -4.93
CA SER A 199 -16.51 -19.50 -6.01
C SER A 199 -15.26 -20.27 -6.45
N PRO A 200 -15.34 -21.59 -6.72
CA PRO A 200 -14.18 -22.37 -7.18
C PRO A 200 -13.52 -21.72 -8.42
N GLY A 201 -12.24 -21.34 -8.29
CA GLY A 201 -11.47 -20.68 -9.36
C GLY A 201 -11.47 -19.14 -9.34
N TYR A 202 -12.14 -18.50 -8.36
CA TYR A 202 -11.96 -17.07 -8.07
C TYR A 202 -10.90 -16.87 -6.99
N PRO A 203 -10.07 -15.82 -7.10
CA PRO A 203 -9.04 -15.54 -6.11
C PRO A 203 -9.66 -15.27 -4.73
N ILE A 204 -8.93 -15.58 -3.67
CA ILE A 204 -9.39 -15.48 -2.26
C ILE A 204 -9.54 -14.03 -1.76
N ASN A 205 -9.82 -13.08 -2.66
CA ASN A 205 -9.97 -11.64 -2.41
C ASN A 205 -8.83 -11.06 -1.58
N CYS A 206 -7.58 -11.39 -1.96
CA CYS A 206 -6.35 -10.93 -1.28
C CYS A 206 -6.17 -11.42 0.16
N ARG A 207 -7.08 -12.26 0.65
CA ARG A 207 -7.13 -12.67 2.04
C ARG A 207 -6.03 -13.66 2.37
N SER A 208 -5.15 -13.28 3.30
CA SER A 208 -4.00 -14.10 3.71
C SER A 208 -4.25 -15.05 4.89
N TRP A 209 -5.21 -14.72 5.75
CA TRP A 209 -5.53 -15.47 6.97
C TRP A 209 -7.04 -15.68 7.11
N SER A 210 -7.46 -16.65 7.93
CA SER A 210 -8.89 -16.96 8.10
C SER A 210 -9.69 -15.79 8.68
N TYR A 211 -9.06 -14.94 9.49
CA TYR A 211 -9.62 -13.75 10.12
C TYR A 211 -9.40 -12.44 9.36
N SER A 212 -8.70 -12.44 8.21
CA SER A 212 -8.35 -11.26 7.41
C SER A 212 -9.57 -10.62 6.71
N TYR A 213 -10.64 -10.30 7.44
CA TYR A 213 -11.90 -9.80 6.92
C TYR A 213 -12.17 -8.37 7.39
N GLY A 214 -12.74 -7.55 6.50
CA GLY A 214 -13.53 -6.39 6.91
C GLY A 214 -14.72 -6.80 7.77
N TYR A 215 -15.20 -5.88 8.60
CA TYR A 215 -16.29 -6.11 9.55
C TYR A 215 -17.40 -5.06 9.45
N ASP A 216 -18.63 -5.56 9.60
CA ASP A 216 -19.88 -4.80 9.66
C ASP A 216 -20.58 -5.06 10.99
N PHE A 217 -21.13 -4.02 11.60
CA PHE A 217 -21.86 -4.15 12.86
C PHE A 217 -22.91 -3.05 13.08
N ILE A 218 -23.88 -3.33 13.95
CA ILE A 218 -24.81 -2.33 14.47
C ILE A 218 -24.27 -1.86 15.81
N GLY A 219 -23.98 -0.57 15.94
CA GLY A 219 -23.56 0.02 17.20
C GLY A 219 -24.73 0.22 18.17
N ASP A 220 -24.42 0.65 19.40
CA ASP A 220 -25.41 0.83 20.45
C ASP A 220 -26.42 1.95 20.14
N SER A 221 -26.06 2.90 19.27
CA SER A 221 -26.99 3.89 18.72
C SER A 221 -28.03 3.31 17.75
N GLY A 222 -27.85 2.05 17.33
CA GLY A 222 -28.62 1.42 16.25
C GLY A 222 -28.11 1.75 14.84
N GLN A 223 -27.04 2.55 14.72
CA GLN A 223 -26.40 2.85 13.44
C GLN A 223 -25.63 1.64 12.90
N TRP A 224 -25.80 1.36 11.61
CA TRP A 224 -24.94 0.43 10.88
C TRP A 224 -23.59 1.08 10.60
N ASN A 225 -22.51 0.40 10.99
CA ASN A 225 -21.13 0.83 10.80
C ASN A 225 -20.36 -0.24 10.00
N THR A 226 -19.46 0.21 9.12
CA THR A 226 -18.61 -0.65 8.31
C THR A 226 -17.15 -0.19 8.40
N THR A 227 -16.23 -1.13 8.61
CA THR A 227 -14.79 -0.87 8.60
C THR A 227 -14.27 -0.65 7.18
N ILE A 228 -13.02 -0.17 7.05
CA ILE A 228 -12.44 0.25 5.78
C ILE A 228 -12.43 -0.85 4.71
N MET A 229 -12.23 -2.11 5.11
CA MET A 229 -12.20 -3.26 4.19
C MET A 229 -13.59 -3.82 3.90
N SER A 230 -14.66 -3.20 4.38
CA SER A 230 -16.01 -3.71 4.19
C SER A 230 -16.85 -2.78 3.33
N TYR A 231 -17.66 -3.36 2.44
CA TYR A 231 -18.62 -2.64 1.62
C TYR A 231 -19.98 -2.45 2.30
N GLY A 232 -20.05 -2.71 3.61
CA GLY A 232 -21.32 -2.90 4.30
C GLY A 232 -21.88 -4.31 4.08
N PRO A 233 -22.91 -4.70 4.85
CA PRO A 233 -23.61 -5.93 4.54
C PRO A 233 -24.18 -5.84 3.12
N THR A 234 -24.01 -6.88 2.30
CA THR A 234 -24.84 -7.09 1.10
C THR A 234 -26.25 -7.52 1.52
N LEU A 235 -26.84 -6.81 2.48
CA LEU A 235 -28.23 -6.92 2.84
C LEU A 235 -29.06 -5.99 1.93
N CYS A 236 -29.09 -6.32 0.63
CA CYS A 236 -30.41 -6.46 0.00
C CYS A 236 -31.00 -7.78 0.54
N GLY A 237 -31.33 -7.77 1.83
CA GLY A 237 -31.94 -8.88 2.55
C GLY A 237 -33.44 -8.93 2.23
N ALA A 238 -33.76 -9.24 0.99
CA ALA A 238 -34.91 -10.06 0.69
C ALA A 238 -34.47 -11.03 -0.40
N ILE A 239 -34.26 -12.29 -0.01
CA ILE A 239 -34.35 -13.40 -0.95
C ILE A 239 -35.75 -13.31 -1.58
N VAL A 240 -35.85 -12.71 -2.75
CA VAL A 240 -36.96 -12.93 -3.66
C VAL A 240 -36.39 -13.79 -4.79
N GLY A 241 -36.43 -15.10 -4.61
CA GLY A 241 -36.10 -16.06 -5.67
C GLY A 241 -34.66 -16.61 -5.73
N GLY A 242 -33.78 -16.32 -4.76
CA GLY A 242 -32.52 -17.05 -4.60
C GLY A 242 -31.29 -16.48 -5.32
N THR A 243 -31.32 -15.23 -5.78
CA THR A 243 -30.15 -14.56 -6.38
C THR A 243 -29.64 -13.45 -5.45
N PRO A 244 -28.36 -13.46 -5.01
CA PRO A 244 -27.79 -12.38 -4.21
C PRO A 244 -27.78 -11.06 -5.00
N CYS A 245 -28.33 -10.01 -4.39
CA CYS A 245 -28.30 -8.66 -4.92
C CYS A 245 -26.91 -8.05 -4.74
N LYS A 246 -26.31 -7.55 -5.82
CA LYS A 246 -24.95 -7.01 -5.81
C LYS A 246 -25.02 -5.48 -5.86
N LEU A 247 -24.34 -4.80 -4.94
CA LEU A 247 -24.29 -3.33 -4.88
C LEU A 247 -23.75 -2.68 -6.17
N TRP A 248 -22.98 -3.42 -6.97
CA TRP A 248 -22.35 -2.94 -8.21
C TRP A 248 -23.15 -3.24 -9.49
N ASP A 249 -24.28 -3.96 -9.41
CA ASP A 249 -25.16 -4.16 -10.56
C ASP A 249 -26.42 -3.27 -10.41
N PRO A 250 -26.51 -2.15 -11.19
CA PRO A 250 -27.65 -1.24 -11.13
C PRO A 250 -28.98 -1.88 -11.57
N ASN A 251 -28.96 -3.10 -12.12
CA ASN A 251 -30.14 -3.86 -12.50
C ASN A 251 -30.44 -5.03 -11.53
N ALA A 252 -29.56 -5.34 -10.57
CA ALA A 252 -29.73 -6.50 -9.68
C ALA A 252 -30.58 -6.25 -8.43
N CYS A 253 -30.79 -4.99 -7.99
CA CYS A 253 -31.69 -4.71 -6.87
C CYS A 253 -32.60 -3.49 -7.14
N PRO A 254 -33.73 -3.66 -7.85
CA PRO A 254 -34.77 -2.62 -7.95
C PRO A 254 -35.35 -2.22 -6.58
N ASP A 255 -35.22 -3.11 -5.58
CA ASP A 255 -35.80 -3.00 -4.24
C ASP A 255 -34.79 -2.53 -3.16
N CYS A 256 -33.55 -2.20 -3.53
CA CYS A 256 -32.50 -1.67 -2.62
C CYS A 256 -32.90 -0.34 -1.93
N ASN A 257 -33.99 0.28 -2.37
CA ASN A 257 -34.15 1.71 -2.27
C ASN A 257 -34.99 2.20 -1.08
N HIS A 258 -35.20 1.43 0.00
CA HIS A 258 -36.04 1.99 1.10
C HIS A 258 -35.97 1.43 2.54
N LEU A 259 -35.15 0.43 2.92
CA LEU A 259 -35.32 -0.20 4.26
C LEU A 259 -34.10 -0.28 5.18
N TYR A 260 -32.90 0.12 4.76
CA TYR A 260 -31.74 0.23 5.67
C TYR A 260 -30.98 1.54 5.44
N PRO A 261 -30.57 2.27 6.49
CA PRO A 261 -29.68 3.41 6.32
C PRO A 261 -28.36 2.94 5.71
N LYS A 262 -27.83 3.68 4.73
CA LYS A 262 -26.48 3.47 4.19
C LYS A 262 -25.51 3.30 5.38
N PRO A 263 -24.72 2.21 5.44
CA PRO A 263 -23.78 2.01 6.53
C PRO A 263 -22.79 3.18 6.58
N PHE A 264 -22.49 3.63 7.79
CA PHE A 264 -21.51 4.67 8.03
C PHE A 264 -20.12 4.04 8.00
N ILE A 265 -19.29 4.45 7.03
CA ILE A 265 -17.91 3.96 6.96
C ILE A 265 -17.12 4.60 8.09
N ILE A 266 -16.56 3.78 8.97
CA ILE A 266 -15.76 4.22 10.10
C ILE A 266 -14.26 4.15 9.75
N PRO A 267 -13.43 5.09 10.22
CA PRO A 267 -12.01 5.19 9.87
C PRO A 267 -11.15 4.16 10.64
N TYR A 268 -11.51 2.88 10.52
CA TYR A 268 -10.88 1.76 11.20
C TYR A 268 -10.78 0.54 10.28
N PHE A 269 -9.65 -0.17 10.35
CA PHE A 269 -9.59 -1.60 10.05
C PHE A 269 -10.29 -2.38 11.16
N SER A 270 -10.75 -3.59 10.85
CA SER A 270 -11.36 -4.46 11.86
C SER A 270 -10.32 -4.87 12.91
N ASN A 271 -10.68 -4.70 14.18
CA ASN A 271 -9.87 -5.06 15.34
C ASN A 271 -10.79 -5.34 16.54
N PRO A 272 -10.75 -6.54 17.15
CA PRO A 272 -11.59 -6.88 18.30
C PRO A 272 -11.32 -6.04 19.56
N ASP A 273 -10.14 -5.43 19.67
CA ASP A 273 -9.73 -4.61 20.82
C ASP A 273 -10.09 -3.12 20.68
N VAL A 274 -10.56 -2.69 19.50
CA VAL A 274 -10.97 -1.30 19.24
C VAL A 274 -12.48 -1.21 19.23
N TYR A 275 -13.04 -0.21 19.93
CA TYR A 275 -14.48 -0.03 20.07
C TYR A 275 -14.96 1.23 19.34
N PHE A 276 -16.10 1.13 18.67
CA PHE A 276 -16.81 2.25 18.07
C PHE A 276 -18.32 2.07 18.33
N ASP A 277 -19.00 3.15 18.73
CA ASP A 277 -20.42 3.13 19.09
C ASP A 277 -20.78 1.96 20.04
N GLY A 278 -19.96 1.77 21.07
CA GLY A 278 -20.17 0.76 22.12
C GLY A 278 -19.89 -0.70 21.73
N ARG A 279 -19.49 -0.97 20.48
CA ARG A 279 -19.22 -2.32 19.96
C ARG A 279 -17.77 -2.46 19.47
N PRO A 280 -17.18 -3.66 19.54
CA PRO A 280 -15.88 -3.90 18.93
C PRO A 280 -15.97 -3.74 17.42
N THR A 281 -14.91 -3.21 16.78
CA THR A 281 -14.84 -3.03 15.33
C THR A 281 -14.39 -4.29 14.59
N GLY A 282 -14.23 -5.41 15.30
CA GLY A 282 -13.89 -6.72 14.78
C GLY A 282 -14.28 -7.84 15.73
N LEU A 283 -14.02 -9.08 15.33
CA LEU A 283 -14.21 -10.28 16.15
C LEU A 283 -12.90 -11.06 16.22
N PRO A 284 -12.53 -11.61 17.40
CA PRO A 284 -11.25 -12.28 17.59
C PRO A 284 -11.13 -13.56 16.77
N GLU A 285 -9.89 -13.98 16.52
CA GLU A 285 -9.58 -15.27 15.90
C GLU A 285 -10.22 -16.42 16.69
N GLY A 286 -10.78 -17.38 15.95
CA GLY A 286 -11.50 -18.53 16.49
C GLY A 286 -13.01 -18.32 16.64
N ASP A 287 -13.51 -17.08 16.53
CA ASP A 287 -14.95 -16.85 16.44
C ASP A 287 -15.51 -17.27 15.07
N PRO A 288 -16.76 -17.78 14.99
CA PRO A 288 -17.37 -18.19 13.72
C PRO A 288 -17.42 -17.12 12.63
N ASN A 289 -17.35 -15.84 13.03
CA ASN A 289 -17.35 -14.68 12.15
C ASN A 289 -16.11 -13.79 12.36
N GLU A 290 -14.99 -14.38 12.79
CA GLU A 290 -13.70 -13.69 13.01
C GLU A 290 -13.37 -12.64 11.92
N ALA A 291 -12.94 -11.46 12.38
CA ALA A 291 -12.62 -10.33 11.54
C ALA A 291 -11.61 -9.43 12.28
N ASP A 292 -10.33 -9.59 11.94
CA ASP A 292 -9.21 -8.89 12.56
C ASP A 292 -8.15 -8.55 11.50
N SER A 293 -8.45 -7.54 10.68
CA SER A 293 -7.52 -7.03 9.67
C SER A 293 -6.25 -6.43 10.30
N VAL A 294 -6.32 -5.95 11.54
CA VAL A 294 -5.14 -5.37 12.20
C VAL A 294 -4.13 -6.44 12.57
N HIS A 295 -4.57 -7.63 13.02
CA HIS A 295 -3.66 -8.75 13.22
C HIS A 295 -2.95 -9.15 11.93
N THR A 296 -3.68 -9.22 10.82
CA THR A 296 -3.15 -9.44 9.47
C THR A 296 -2.09 -8.41 9.08
N ILE A 297 -2.42 -7.12 9.20
CA ILE A 297 -1.52 -6.01 8.86
C ILE A 297 -0.23 -6.11 9.69
N ASN A 298 -0.35 -6.34 10.99
CA ASN A 298 0.80 -6.37 11.89
C ASN A 298 1.71 -7.58 11.62
N ILE A 299 1.16 -8.76 11.34
CA ILE A 299 1.98 -9.94 11.02
C ILE A 299 2.69 -9.77 9.67
N ASN A 300 2.02 -9.18 8.69
CA ASN A 300 2.52 -9.07 7.33
C ASN A 300 3.38 -7.83 7.08
N ALA A 301 3.39 -6.86 8.01
CA ALA A 301 4.03 -5.56 7.80
C ALA A 301 5.52 -5.66 7.48
N SER A 302 6.27 -6.48 8.22
CA SER A 302 7.70 -6.69 7.90
C SER A 302 7.89 -7.33 6.53
N MET A 303 7.06 -8.31 6.15
CA MET A 303 7.17 -8.94 4.85
C MET A 303 6.92 -7.95 3.69
N VAL A 304 5.87 -7.12 3.80
CA VAL A 304 5.56 -6.12 2.77
C VAL A 304 6.62 -5.02 2.72
N ALA A 305 7.13 -4.57 3.88
CA ALA A 305 8.22 -3.58 3.98
C ALA A 305 9.56 -4.06 3.41
N ASN A 306 9.66 -5.35 3.06
CA ASN A 306 10.83 -5.95 2.45
C ASN A 306 10.57 -6.39 1.01
N TYR A 307 9.50 -5.88 0.37
CA TYR A 307 9.34 -6.05 -1.08
C TYR A 307 10.47 -5.35 -1.83
N ARG A 308 11.06 -4.29 -1.28
CA ARG A 308 12.35 -3.75 -1.68
C ARG A 308 13.30 -3.65 -0.49
N GLN A 309 14.60 -3.52 -0.77
CA GLN A 309 15.60 -3.36 0.29
C GLN A 309 15.42 -2.02 0.99
N SER A 310 15.55 -2.00 2.32
CA SER A 310 15.48 -0.76 3.09
C SER A 310 16.66 0.16 2.78
N SER A 311 16.39 1.43 2.48
CA SER A 311 17.45 2.46 2.43
C SER A 311 17.89 2.91 3.82
N GLU A 312 17.02 2.73 4.82
CA GLU A 312 17.11 3.39 6.12
C GLU A 312 17.76 2.54 7.21
N SER A 313 17.87 1.22 7.03
CA SER A 313 18.38 0.34 8.06
C SER A 313 19.87 0.04 7.90
N ARG A 314 20.59 -0.07 9.02
CA ARG A 314 21.91 -0.72 9.07
C ARG A 314 21.97 -1.73 10.20
N TRP A 315 22.71 -2.79 9.98
CA TRP A 315 22.87 -3.89 10.92
C TRP A 315 24.19 -3.81 11.68
N VAL A 316 24.12 -4.11 12.98
CA VAL A 316 25.27 -4.26 13.86
C VAL A 316 25.23 -5.64 14.52
N ASP A 317 26.35 -6.34 14.48
CA ASP A 317 26.55 -7.58 15.23
C ASP A 317 27.94 -7.53 15.86
N PHE A 318 27.98 -7.38 17.18
CA PHE A 318 29.23 -7.28 17.93
C PHE A 318 30.09 -8.55 17.87
N ALA A 319 29.49 -9.70 17.53
CA ALA A 319 30.19 -10.95 17.36
C ALA A 319 30.69 -11.18 15.92
N TYR A 320 30.37 -10.29 14.97
CA TYR A 320 30.76 -10.44 13.58
C TYR A 320 32.28 -10.36 13.40
N THR A 321 32.87 -11.45 12.89
CA THR A 321 34.31 -11.58 12.66
C THR A 321 34.71 -11.43 11.18
N GLY A 322 33.76 -11.19 10.29
CA GLY A 322 34.05 -10.94 8.87
C GLY A 322 34.77 -9.60 8.67
N THR A 323 35.47 -9.48 7.56
CA THR A 323 36.25 -8.26 7.21
C THR A 323 35.51 -7.32 6.27
N ASP A 324 34.45 -7.82 5.65
CA ASP A 324 33.48 -7.17 4.79
C ASP A 324 32.31 -6.68 5.65
N GLU A 325 32.33 -5.39 5.99
CA GLU A 325 31.29 -4.76 6.80
C GLU A 325 30.54 -3.72 5.95
N HIS A 326 29.36 -4.11 5.47
CA HIS A 326 28.50 -3.29 4.60
C HIS A 326 27.31 -2.69 5.36
N GLY A 327 27.04 -3.16 6.57
CA GLY A 327 25.91 -2.73 7.38
C GLY A 327 24.58 -3.37 6.96
N CYS A 328 24.62 -4.50 6.27
CA CYS A 328 23.48 -5.37 5.99
C CYS A 328 23.49 -6.61 6.88
N TYR A 329 22.45 -7.44 6.83
CA TYR A 329 22.30 -8.57 7.73
C TYR A 329 23.43 -9.61 7.63
N GLU A 330 23.87 -9.94 6.42
CA GLU A 330 24.95 -10.91 6.17
C GLU A 330 26.33 -10.34 6.52
N HIS A 331 26.51 -9.04 6.26
CA HIS A 331 27.76 -8.29 6.45
C HIS A 331 27.56 -7.08 7.38
N PRO A 332 27.16 -7.31 8.65
CA PRO A 332 26.84 -6.25 9.58
C PRO A 332 28.10 -5.50 10.02
N TYR A 333 27.92 -4.30 10.54
CA TYR A 333 29.00 -3.61 11.25
C TYR A 333 29.29 -4.31 12.57
N ASN A 334 30.56 -4.48 12.92
CA ASN A 334 30.93 -5.13 14.20
C ASN A 334 31.05 -4.17 15.39
N THR A 335 30.78 -2.87 15.18
CA THR A 335 30.81 -1.86 16.25
C THR A 335 29.66 -0.88 16.13
N LEU A 336 29.25 -0.33 17.28
CA LEU A 336 28.21 0.70 17.34
C LEU A 336 28.58 1.93 16.50
N ILE A 337 29.83 2.40 16.56
CA ILE A 337 30.25 3.61 15.84
C ILE A 337 30.19 3.45 14.33
N LYS A 338 30.62 2.29 13.79
CA LYS A 338 30.48 2.03 12.36
C LYS A 338 29.00 2.01 11.95
N GLY A 339 28.16 1.38 12.77
CA GLY A 339 26.71 1.42 12.63
C GLY A 339 26.14 2.84 12.58
N VAL A 340 26.41 3.65 13.60
CA VAL A 340 25.97 5.05 13.71
C VAL A 340 26.46 5.90 12.53
N ASN A 341 27.67 5.65 12.04
CA ASN A 341 28.21 6.37 10.88
C ASN A 341 27.54 5.94 9.57
N GLY A 342 27.28 4.65 9.40
CA GLY A 342 26.74 4.08 8.17
C GLY A 342 25.23 4.23 7.99
N VAL A 343 24.48 4.36 9.10
CA VAL A 343 23.03 4.56 9.06
C VAL A 343 22.70 6.00 8.65
N PRO A 344 21.70 6.24 7.77
CA PRO A 344 21.27 7.60 7.45
C PRO A 344 20.70 8.33 8.67
N GLU A 345 20.62 9.66 8.59
CA GLU A 345 19.90 10.46 9.59
C GLU A 345 18.43 10.02 9.61
N ASP A 346 17.85 9.95 10.79
CA ASP A 346 16.49 9.44 11.06
C ASP A 346 16.27 7.95 10.70
N GLY A 347 17.35 7.23 10.33
CA GLY A 347 17.33 5.80 10.01
C GLY A 347 17.34 4.85 11.22
N PHE A 348 17.32 3.55 10.94
CA PHE A 348 17.24 2.47 11.92
C PHE A 348 18.58 1.74 12.05
N LEU A 349 19.11 1.67 13.27
CA LEU A 349 20.27 0.85 13.58
C LEU A 349 19.81 -0.40 14.31
N ILE A 350 19.84 -1.53 13.61
CA ILE A 350 19.33 -2.82 14.06
C ILE A 350 20.49 -3.66 14.61
N PHE A 351 20.35 -4.16 15.83
CA PHE A 351 21.36 -4.96 16.49
C PHE A 351 20.96 -6.43 16.53
N LYS A 352 21.83 -7.32 16.09
CA LYS A 352 21.71 -8.75 16.42
C LYS A 352 21.96 -8.96 17.90
N ALA A 353 21.30 -9.96 18.49
CA ALA A 353 21.45 -10.32 19.90
C ALA A 353 22.93 -10.42 20.32
N GLY A 354 23.28 -9.75 21.42
CA GLY A 354 24.68 -9.66 21.85
C GLY A 354 24.94 -8.54 22.84
N SER A 355 26.21 -8.36 23.19
CA SER A 355 26.63 -7.34 24.16
C SER A 355 27.94 -6.69 23.74
N SER A 356 28.03 -5.38 23.93
CA SER A 356 29.27 -4.63 23.76
C SER A 356 29.45 -3.62 24.88
N LEU A 357 30.69 -3.52 25.39
CA LEU A 357 31.08 -2.44 26.28
C LEU A 357 31.37 -1.21 25.42
N TRP A 358 30.41 -0.30 25.37
CA TRP A 358 30.55 0.96 24.65
C TRP A 358 30.16 2.13 25.56
N THR A 359 30.93 3.21 25.47
CA THR A 359 30.65 4.49 26.13
C THR A 359 30.90 5.61 25.14
N GLY A 360 29.96 6.54 25.02
CA GLY A 360 30.08 7.70 24.14
C GLY A 360 28.76 8.43 23.99
N THR A 361 28.72 9.35 23.03
CA THR A 361 27.52 10.13 22.68
C THR A 361 27.14 9.82 21.23
N ILE A 362 25.86 9.55 20.99
CA ILE A 362 25.29 9.49 19.64
C ILE A 362 24.62 10.84 19.39
N GLU A 363 25.16 11.62 18.46
CA GLU A 363 24.62 12.95 18.11
C GLU A 363 23.68 12.89 16.89
N LYS A 364 23.83 11.87 16.04
CA LYS A 364 22.97 11.60 14.88
C LYS A 364 21.59 11.15 15.38
N ARG A 365 20.50 11.72 14.84
CA ARG A 365 19.16 11.21 15.13
C ARG A 365 18.99 9.86 14.45
N ILE A 366 18.80 8.81 15.24
CA ILE A 366 18.61 7.44 14.76
C ILE A 366 17.70 6.70 15.74
N THR A 367 17.01 5.68 15.24
CA THR A 367 16.29 4.71 16.08
C THR A 367 17.16 3.49 16.30
N LEU A 368 17.26 3.00 17.54
CA LEU A 368 17.98 1.77 17.88
C LEU A 368 16.96 0.64 18.07
N ASP A 369 17.17 -0.48 17.40
CA ASP A 369 16.27 -1.63 17.49
C ASP A 369 17.03 -2.96 17.68
N ALA A 370 16.43 -3.92 18.36
CA ALA A 370 17.05 -5.21 18.66
C ALA A 370 16.33 -6.35 17.92
N HIS A 371 17.11 -7.22 17.28
CA HIS A 371 16.61 -8.37 16.53
C HIS A 371 17.04 -9.69 17.18
N ASP A 372 16.12 -10.66 17.23
CA ASP A 372 16.33 -12.04 17.73
C ASP A 372 16.88 -12.19 19.17
N GLY A 373 16.76 -11.17 20.02
CA GLY A 373 17.10 -11.31 21.43
C GLY A 373 17.51 -10.02 22.13
N THR A 374 18.04 -10.17 23.34
CA THR A 374 18.48 -9.03 24.15
C THR A 374 19.79 -8.46 23.61
N VAL A 375 19.79 -7.13 23.43
CA VAL A 375 20.98 -6.37 23.07
C VAL A 375 21.36 -5.49 24.26
N ARG A 376 22.63 -5.55 24.66
CA ARG A 376 23.19 -4.67 25.70
C ARG A 376 24.28 -3.79 25.11
N ILE A 377 24.03 -2.50 25.09
CA ILE A 377 24.99 -1.48 24.69
C ILE A 377 25.42 -0.72 25.94
N GLY A 378 26.69 -0.84 26.30
CA GLY A 378 27.24 -0.20 27.50
C GLY A 378 27.24 -1.09 28.74
N GLY A 379 27.92 -0.56 29.77
CA GLY A 379 28.16 -1.20 31.06
C GLY A 379 26.98 -1.12 32.00
#